data_AF-L9YGK0-F1
#
_entry.id   AF-L9YGK0-F1
#
_cell.length_a   1.000
_cell.length_b   1.000
_cell.length_c   1.000
_cell.angle_alpha   90.00
_cell.angle_beta   90.00
_cell.angle_gamma   90.00
#
_symmetry.space_group_name_H-M   'P 1'
#
loop_
_entity.id
_entity.type
_entity.pdbx_description
1 polymer ?
#
loop_
_entity_poly.entity_id
_entity_poly.type
_entity_poly.pdbx_seq_one_letter_code
_entity_poly.pdbx_strand_id
1 'polypeptide(L)'
;MIDREGRVIFGSLLLVVLSLAGSIAVERQFGVAIWDRPLLAFLLFAGVAVAVPQLYLAATDDTEARFRSRVRFAAVATATLAIVFAADADGGRHLVIALLGTGSIVALVCYEVVADYRTPSDDSVTGVP
;
A
#
# COMPACT_ATOMS: atom_id res chain seq x y z
N MET A 1 19.46 -0.12 -21.57
CA MET A 1 18.18 -0.80 -21.38
C MET A 1 17.82 -0.62 -19.93
N ILE A 2 16.75 0.12 -19.64
CA ILE A 2 16.34 0.33 -18.25
C ILE A 2 15.71 -0.98 -17.76
N ASP A 3 16.20 -1.50 -16.64
CA ASP A 3 15.70 -2.76 -16.10
C ASP A 3 14.20 -2.63 -15.71
N ARG A 4 13.45 -3.73 -15.79
CA ARG A 4 12.00 -3.74 -15.52
C ARG A 4 11.70 -3.25 -14.10
N GLU A 5 12.61 -3.50 -13.17
CA GLU A 5 12.53 -3.02 -11.78
C GLU A 5 12.71 -1.50 -11.69
N GLY A 6 13.65 -0.94 -12.45
CA GLY A 6 13.87 0.50 -12.56
C GLY A 6 12.65 1.25 -13.08
N ARG A 7 11.95 0.70 -14.08
CA ARG A 7 10.70 1.28 -14.61
C ARG A 7 9.57 1.34 -13.60
N VAL A 8 9.47 0.34 -12.72
CA VAL A 8 8.39 0.24 -11.75
C VAL A 8 8.62 1.19 -10.58
N ILE A 9 9.87 1.29 -10.11
CA ILE A 9 10.25 2.29 -9.11
C ILE A 9 9.98 3.70 -9.66
N PHE A 10 10.39 3.94 -10.92
CA PHE A 10 10.12 5.21 -11.59
C PHE A 10 8.62 5.47 -11.76
N GLY A 11 7.82 4.44 -12.07
CA GLY A 11 6.37 4.53 -12.20
C GLY A 11 5.66 4.85 -10.88
N SER A 12 6.08 4.23 -9.78
CA SER A 12 5.55 4.52 -8.44
C SER A 12 5.94 5.93 -7.99
N LEU A 13 7.19 6.34 -8.23
CA LEU A 13 7.63 7.70 -7.95
C LEU A 13 6.85 8.72 -8.79
N LEU A 14 6.66 8.43 -10.09
CA LEU A 14 5.91 9.28 -11.01
C LEU A 14 4.45 9.41 -10.59
N LEU A 15 3.82 8.33 -10.12
CA LEU A 15 2.44 8.36 -9.60
C LEU A 15 2.33 9.20 -8.33
N VAL A 16 3.30 9.09 -7.41
CA VAL A 16 3.37 9.94 -6.22
C VAL A 16 3.52 11.41 -6.62
N VAL A 17 4.43 11.72 -7.55
CA VAL A 17 4.65 13.08 -8.05
C VAL A 17 3.39 13.61 -8.76
N LEU A 18 2.71 12.80 -9.56
CA LEU A 18 1.46 13.16 -10.23
C LEU A 18 0.32 13.39 -9.24
N SER A 19 0.22 12.58 -8.18
CA SER A 19 -0.76 12.79 -7.12
C SER A 19 -0.50 14.09 -6.36
N LEU A 20 0.77 14.36 -6.04
CA LEU A 20 1.16 15.58 -5.34
C LEU A 20 0.90 16.82 -6.22
N ALA A 21 1.31 16.77 -7.48
CA ALA A 21 1.08 17.83 -8.45
C ALA A 21 -0.41 18.04 -8.75
N GLY A 22 -1.18 16.95 -8.85
CA GLY A 22 -2.63 16.98 -9.04
C GLY A 22 -3.35 17.60 -7.85
N SER A 23 -2.93 17.27 -6.62
CA SER A 23 -3.46 17.90 -5.40
C SER A 23 -3.23 19.42 -5.40
N ILE A 24 -2.02 19.86 -5.73
CA ILE A 24 -1.66 21.29 -5.79
C ILE A 24 -2.44 22.00 -6.91
N ALA A 25 -2.61 21.36 -8.07
CA ALA A 25 -3.34 21.92 -9.20
C ALA A 25 -4.84 22.08 -8.88
N VAL A 26 -5.45 21.07 -8.25
CA VAL A 26 -6.86 21.12 -7.82
C VAL A 26 -7.07 22.21 -6.77
N GLU A 27 -6.16 22.33 -5.79
CA GLU A 27 -6.22 23.37 -4.76
C GLU A 27 -6.11 24.77 -5.37
N ARG A 28 -5.17 24.99 -6.32
CA ARG A 28 -5.02 26.29 -6.99
C ARG A 28 -6.19 26.65 -7.90
N GLN A 29 -6.86 25.67 -8.50
CA GLN A 29 -7.86 25.92 -9.54
C GLN A 29 -9.30 25.93 -8.99
N PHE A 30 -9.58 25.16 -7.93
CA PHE A 30 -10.91 25.06 -7.34
C PHE A 30 -10.99 25.63 -5.93
N GLY A 31 -9.86 26.00 -5.29
CA GLY A 31 -9.84 26.57 -3.94
C GLY A 31 -10.28 25.59 -2.85
N VAL A 32 -10.38 24.30 -3.17
CA VAL A 32 -10.75 23.25 -2.22
C VAL A 32 -9.48 22.58 -1.73
N ALA A 33 -9.10 22.83 -0.49
CA ALA A 33 -8.01 22.12 0.15
C ALA A 33 -8.45 20.68 0.44
N ILE A 34 -7.77 19.71 -0.18
CA ILE A 34 -7.97 18.28 0.10
C ILE A 34 -7.71 17.96 1.59
N TRP A 35 -6.87 18.77 2.23
CA TRP A 35 -6.57 18.71 3.67
C TRP A 35 -7.79 18.96 4.57
N ASP A 36 -8.80 19.74 4.13
CA ASP A 36 -10.05 19.91 4.91
C ASP A 36 -10.92 18.64 4.94
N ARG A 37 -10.57 17.63 4.14
CA ARG A 37 -11.28 16.35 4.04
C ARG A 37 -10.30 15.19 4.20
N PRO A 38 -9.79 14.94 5.42
CA PRO A 38 -8.71 13.98 5.68
C PRO A 38 -9.04 12.56 5.22
N LEU A 39 -10.32 12.17 5.23
CA LEU A 39 -10.75 10.86 4.75
C LEU A 39 -10.67 10.72 3.22
N LEU A 40 -11.00 11.77 2.46
CA LEU A 40 -10.85 11.78 1.01
C LEU A 40 -9.38 11.86 0.61
N ALA A 41 -8.60 12.66 1.33
CA ALA A 41 -7.15 12.74 1.16
C ALA A 41 -6.51 11.37 1.36
N PHE A 42 -6.84 10.69 2.47
CA PHE A 42 -6.38 9.34 2.75
C PHE A 42 -6.74 8.36 1.63
N LEU A 43 -7.99 8.34 1.16
CA LEU A 43 -8.40 7.44 0.08
C LEU A 43 -7.63 7.69 -1.23
N LEU A 44 -7.37 8.95 -1.54
CA LEU A 44 -6.66 9.34 -2.75
C LEU A 44 -5.18 8.96 -2.67
N PHE A 45 -4.50 9.29 -1.57
CA PHE A 45 -3.07 8.99 -1.42
C PHE A 45 -2.81 7.52 -1.08
N ALA A 46 -3.42 6.99 -0.02
CA ALA A 46 -3.18 5.62 0.40
C ALA A 46 -3.86 4.60 -0.52
N GLY A 47 -5.10 4.87 -0.95
CA GLY A 47 -5.84 3.99 -1.83
C GLY A 47 -5.37 4.09 -3.28
N VAL A 48 -5.60 5.24 -3.92
CA VAL A 48 -5.43 5.38 -5.37
C VAL A 48 -3.96 5.50 -5.78
N ALA A 49 -3.15 6.28 -5.05
CA ALA A 49 -1.76 6.51 -5.44
C ALA A 49 -0.82 5.38 -5.02
N VAL A 50 -1.15 4.65 -3.94
CA VAL A 50 -0.27 3.62 -3.37
C VAL A 50 -0.86 2.22 -3.50
N ALA A 51 -1.99 1.92 -2.86
CA ALA A 51 -2.50 0.55 -2.77
C ALA A 51 -2.91 0.00 -4.14
N VAL A 52 -3.67 0.76 -4.94
CA VAL A 52 -4.17 0.30 -6.25
C VAL A 52 -3.03 -0.11 -7.20
N PRO A 53 -2.00 0.72 -7.46
CA PRO A 53 -0.89 0.34 -8.33
C PRO A 53 -0.10 -0.86 -7.80
N GLN A 54 0.16 -0.91 -6.49
CA GLN A 54 0.98 -1.97 -5.88
C GLN A 54 0.24 -3.31 -5.88
N LEU A 55 -1.06 -3.31 -5.62
CA LEU A 55 -1.90 -4.50 -5.67
C LEU A 55 -2.15 -4.98 -7.12
N TYR A 56 -2.31 -4.06 -8.07
CA TYR A 56 -2.40 -4.41 -9.49
C TYR A 56 -1.11 -5.07 -9.99
N LEU A 57 0.05 -4.52 -9.61
CA LEU A 57 1.35 -5.10 -9.94
C LEU A 57 1.57 -6.44 -9.25
N ALA A 58 1.13 -6.60 -8.00
CA ALA A 58 1.15 -7.90 -7.34
C ALA A 58 0.30 -8.92 -8.13
N ALA A 59 -0.95 -8.58 -8.48
CA ALA A 59 -1.85 -9.47 -9.22
C ALA A 59 -1.35 -9.86 -10.62
N THR A 60 -0.42 -9.10 -11.20
CA THR A 60 0.13 -9.32 -12.54
C THR A 60 1.59 -9.78 -12.55
N ASP A 61 2.19 -10.04 -11.37
CA ASP A 61 3.55 -10.55 -11.23
C ASP A 61 3.55 -12.09 -11.11
N ASP A 62 4.37 -12.75 -11.91
CA ASP A 62 4.44 -14.23 -11.96
C ASP A 62 5.34 -14.83 -10.86
N THR A 63 6.06 -13.99 -10.10
CA THR A 63 6.99 -14.43 -9.05
C THR A 63 6.42 -14.17 -7.66
N GLU A 64 6.21 -15.24 -6.89
CA GLU A 64 5.60 -15.19 -5.57
C GLU A 64 6.36 -14.29 -4.57
N ALA A 65 7.69 -14.27 -4.62
CA ALA A 65 8.51 -13.40 -3.78
C ALA A 65 8.23 -11.90 -4.05
N ARG A 66 7.99 -11.53 -5.31
CA ARG A 66 7.72 -10.14 -5.71
C ARG A 66 6.29 -9.74 -5.40
N PHE A 67 5.33 -10.65 -5.60
CA PHE A 67 3.95 -10.49 -5.11
C PHE A 67 3.95 -10.13 -3.62
N ARG A 68 4.65 -10.93 -2.80
CA ARG A 68 4.68 -10.77 -1.34
C ARG A 68 5.29 -9.44 -0.91
N SER A 69 6.41 -9.04 -1.52
CA SER A 69 7.06 -7.75 -1.25
C SER A 69 6.13 -6.56 -1.54
N ARG A 70 5.38 -6.60 -2.65
CA ARG A 70 4.44 -5.53 -3.04
C ARG A 70 3.23 -5.44 -2.12
N VAL A 71 2.67 -6.58 -1.72
CA VAL A 71 1.56 -6.62 -0.76
C VAL A 71 2.00 -6.08 0.61
N ARG A 72 3.20 -6.45 1.08
CA ARG A 72 3.79 -5.89 2.30
C ARG A 72 3.95 -4.38 2.22
N PHE A 73 4.51 -3.88 1.11
CA PHE A 73 4.68 -2.44 0.92
C PHE A 73 3.34 -1.70 0.90
N ALA A 74 2.35 -2.20 0.16
CA ALA A 74 1.02 -1.61 0.10
C ALA A 74 0.37 -1.52 1.48
N ALA A 75 0.43 -2.60 2.27
CA ALA A 75 -0.12 -2.63 3.62
C ALA A 75 0.61 -1.67 4.58
N VAL A 76 1.94 -1.71 4.60
CA VAL A 76 2.75 -0.85 5.49
C VAL A 76 2.59 0.64 5.14
N ALA A 77 2.61 0.97 3.84
CA ALA A 77 2.42 2.35 3.39
C ALA A 77 1.00 2.85 3.70
N THR A 78 -0.03 2.01 3.52
CA THR A 78 -1.41 2.33 3.88
C THR A 78 -1.55 2.59 5.38
N ALA A 79 -0.96 1.75 6.22
CA ALA A 79 -0.95 1.94 7.67
C ALA A 79 -0.21 3.21 8.10
N THR A 80 0.93 3.50 7.47
CA THR A 80 1.73 4.70 7.75
C THR A 80 0.95 5.97 7.40
N LEU A 81 0.34 6.00 6.22
CA LEU A 81 -0.50 7.11 5.80
C LEU A 81 -1.74 7.23 6.69
N ALA A 82 -2.31 6.11 7.14
CA ALA A 82 -3.44 6.15 8.06
C ALA A 82 -3.09 6.85 9.38
N ILE A 83 -1.89 6.63 9.93
CA ILE A 83 -1.43 7.33 11.14
C ILE A 83 -1.36 8.84 10.89
N VAL A 84 -0.77 9.25 9.77
CA VAL A 84 -0.62 10.68 9.41
C VAL A 84 -1.97 11.35 9.24
N PHE A 85 -2.91 10.73 8.52
CA PHE A 85 -4.23 11.31 8.26
C PHE A 85 -5.20 11.16 9.43
N ALA A 86 -5.04 10.15 10.29
CA ALA A 86 -5.86 9.99 11.48
C ALA A 86 -5.56 11.08 12.53
N ALA A 87 -4.31 11.55 12.61
CA ALA A 87 -3.91 12.63 13.52
C ALA A 87 -4.63 13.97 13.23
N ASP A 88 -5.01 14.19 11.98
CA ASP A 88 -5.68 15.41 11.49
C ASP A 88 -7.20 15.24 11.34
N ALA A 89 -7.73 14.05 11.66
CA ALA A 89 -9.15 13.72 11.52
C ALA A 89 -9.88 13.78 12.86
N ASP A 90 -10.99 14.51 12.92
CA ASP A 90 -11.86 14.55 14.09
C ASP A 90 -12.99 13.50 14.05
N GLY A 91 -13.37 13.03 15.24
CA GLY A 91 -14.57 12.22 15.47
C GLY A 91 -14.58 10.89 14.73
N GLY A 92 -15.71 10.56 14.09
CA GLY A 92 -15.88 9.26 13.41
C GLY A 92 -14.92 9.03 12.23
N ARG A 93 -14.35 10.08 11.64
CA ARG A 93 -13.40 9.95 10.51
C ARG A 93 -12.06 9.38 10.97
N HIS A 94 -11.63 9.75 12.18
CA HIS A 94 -10.46 9.16 12.83
C HIS A 94 -10.59 7.64 12.93
N LEU A 95 -11.74 7.17 13.43
CA LEU A 95 -12.00 5.74 13.61
C LEU A 95 -11.98 4.98 12.29
N VAL A 96 -12.55 5.55 11.23
CA VAL A 96 -12.54 4.90 9.90
C VAL A 96 -11.12 4.81 9.34
N ILE A 97 -10.33 5.90 9.42
CA ILE A 97 -8.95 5.91 8.92
C ILE A 97 -8.08 4.94 9.75
N ALA A 98 -8.22 4.96 11.08
CA ALA A 98 -7.54 4.04 11.97
C ALA A 98 -7.90 2.58 11.66
N LEU A 99 -9.19 2.28 11.47
CA LEU A 99 -9.66 0.93 11.11
C LEU A 99 -9.07 0.45 9.78
N LEU A 100 -9.00 1.32 8.77
CA LEU A 100 -8.39 0.98 7.48
C LEU A 100 -6.89 0.75 7.60
N GLY A 101 -6.19 1.59 8.37
CA GLY A 101 -4.77 1.44 8.67
C GLY A 101 -4.46 0.14 9.40
N THR A 102 -5.11 -0.08 10.55
CA THR A 102 -4.94 -1.30 11.35
C THR A 102 -5.39 -2.54 10.58
N GLY A 103 -6.51 -2.45 9.87
CA GLY A 103 -7.05 -3.53 9.04
C GLY A 103 -6.07 -3.97 7.94
N SER A 104 -5.32 -3.04 7.35
CA SER A 104 -4.30 -3.38 6.35
C SER A 104 -3.16 -4.24 6.92
N ILE A 105 -2.72 -3.97 8.16
CA ILE A 105 -1.69 -4.76 8.84
C ILE A 105 -2.24 -6.11 9.26
N VAL A 106 -3.47 -6.15 9.84
CA VAL A 106 -4.11 -7.41 10.22
C VAL A 106 -4.29 -8.32 9.00
N ALA A 107 -4.75 -7.77 7.87
CA ALA A 107 -4.87 -8.51 6.62
C ALA A 107 -3.53 -9.04 6.13
N LEU A 108 -2.45 -8.24 6.22
CA LEU A 108 -1.10 -8.68 5.86
C LEU A 108 -0.64 -9.85 6.75
N VAL A 109 -0.83 -9.76 8.06
CA VAL A 109 -0.45 -10.83 9.00
C VAL A 109 -1.24 -12.10 8.72
N CYS A 110 -2.56 -12.00 8.52
CA CYS A 110 -3.37 -13.16 8.14
C CYS A 110 -2.90 -13.79 6.83
N TYR A 111 -2.54 -12.97 5.83
CA TYR A 111 -2.01 -13.46 4.57
C TYR A 111 -0.69 -14.23 4.76
N GLU A 112 0.27 -13.68 5.52
CA GLU A 112 1.55 -14.34 5.77
C GLU A 112 1.37 -15.66 6.53
N VAL A 113 0.50 -15.70 7.53
CA VAL A 113 0.21 -16.94 8.29
C VAL A 113 -0.38 -18.02 7.38
N VAL A 114 -1.32 -17.67 6.50
CA VAL A 114 -1.91 -18.63 5.55
C VAL A 114 -0.90 -19.08 4.49
N ALA A 115 -0.06 -18.16 4.01
CA ALA A 115 0.97 -18.48 3.02
C ALA A 115 2.04 -19.42 3.60
N ASP A 116 2.47 -19.18 4.84
CA ASP A 116 3.44 -20.01 5.54
C ASP A 116 2.88 -21.42 5.80
N TYR A 117 1.62 -21.52 6.24
CA TYR A 117 0.94 -22.80 6.44
C TYR A 117 0.80 -23.64 5.16
N ARG A 118 0.72 -22.99 3.99
CA ARG A 118 0.62 -23.68 2.69
C ARG A 118 1.96 -24.18 2.15
N THR A 119 3.08 -23.74 2.72
CA THR A 119 4.40 -24.21 2.28
C THR A 119 4.66 -25.54 3.00
N PRO A 120 4.68 -26.70 2.31
CA PRO A 120 5.00 -27.95 2.96
C PRO A 120 6.40 -27.84 3.53
N SER A 121 6.57 -28.16 4.81
CA SER A 121 7.89 -28.28 5.43
C SER A 121 8.61 -29.41 4.70
N ASP A 122 9.50 -29.08 3.76
CA ASP A 122 10.37 -30.04 3.06
C ASP A 122 11.52 -30.49 3.99
N ASP A 123 11.15 -30.80 5.24
CA ASP A 123 12.02 -31.29 6.30
C ASP A 123 11.86 -32.82 6.37
N SER A 124 12.03 -33.48 5.22
CA SER A 124 12.17 -34.93 5.15
C SER A 124 13.65 -35.30 5.13
N VAL A 125 14.20 -35.43 6.33
CA VAL A 125 15.03 -36.56 6.78
C VAL A 125 15.54 -37.46 5.64
N THR A 126 16.69 -37.14 5.03
CA THR A 126 17.65 -38.09 4.39
C THR A 126 18.88 -37.30 3.95
N GLY A 127 20.13 -37.59 4.34
CA GLY A 127 20.64 -38.73 5.05
C GLY A 127 22.05 -38.48 5.60
N VAL A 128 22.30 -39.12 6.73
CA VAL A 128 23.61 -39.53 7.26
C VAL A 128 23.51 -41.05 7.27
N PRO A 129 24.44 -41.78 6.62
CA PRO A 129 25.72 -42.10 7.27
C PRO A 129 26.96 -41.72 6.45
#